data_AF-A0A0S2SD41-F1
#
_entry.id   AF-A0A0S2SD41-F1
#
_cell.length_a   1.000
_cell.length_b   1.000
_cell.length_c   1.000
_cell.angle_alpha   90.00
_cell.angle_beta   90.00
_cell.angle_gamma   90.00
#
_symmetry.space_group_name_H-M   'P 1'
#
loop_
_entity.id
_entity.type
_entity.pdbx_description
1 polymer ?
#
loop_
_entity_poly.entity_id
_entity_poly.type
_entity_poly.pdbx_seq_one_letter_code
_entity_poly.pdbx_strand_id
1 'polypeptide(L)'
;MSEKVADYLGDRLEFMTFLASMSALLALLCGMQGEQALSFVALNLPVGLALLLGLALTSGLPAPVRLGITPLWLLAAASVVLTLGESWVDPLAVWLLYGALGLELIWQARARAERQADVARVFR
;
A
#
# COMPACT_ATOMS: atom_id res chain seq x y z
N MET A 1 12.48 -2.30 22.34
CA MET A 1 12.17 -1.38 21.22
C MET A 1 12.33 -2.05 19.86
N SER A 2 13.27 -2.99 19.69
CA SER A 2 13.46 -3.78 18.46
C SER A 2 12.29 -4.71 18.09
N GLU A 3 11.58 -5.29 19.07
CA GLU A 3 10.51 -6.28 18.83
C GLU A 3 9.27 -5.67 18.19
N LYS A 4 8.86 -4.47 18.62
CA LYS A 4 7.75 -3.72 18.00
C LYS A 4 8.05 -3.29 16.57
N VAL A 5 9.31 -3.01 16.24
CA VAL A 5 9.74 -2.65 14.89
C VAL A 5 9.79 -3.89 14.02
N ALA A 6 10.23 -5.04 14.54
CA ALA A 6 10.23 -6.32 13.84
C ALA A 6 8.80 -6.83 13.56
N ASP A 7 7.89 -6.76 14.53
CA ASP A 7 6.47 -7.06 14.33
C ASP A 7 5.82 -6.10 13.34
N TYR A 8 6.16 -4.80 13.41
CA TYR A 8 5.67 -3.80 12.48
C TYR A 8 6.22 -3.98 11.05
N LEU A 9 7.46 -4.42 10.89
CA LEU A 9 8.03 -4.78 9.60
C LEU A 9 7.45 -6.09 9.07
N GLY A 10 7.24 -7.10 9.92
CA GLY A 10 6.62 -8.37 9.57
C GLY A 10 5.19 -8.20 9.05
N ASP A 11 4.35 -7.46 9.78
CA ASP A 11 2.94 -7.18 9.41
C ASP A 11 2.83 -6.28 8.15
N ARG A 12 3.94 -5.68 7.69
CA ARG A 12 4.00 -4.85 6.47
C ARG A 12 4.82 -5.45 5.34
N LEU A 13 5.48 -6.58 5.57
CA LEU A 13 6.26 -7.28 4.54
C LEU A 13 5.34 -7.85 3.46
N GLU A 14 4.19 -8.41 3.84
CA GLU A 14 3.15 -8.84 2.89
C GLU A 14 2.69 -7.70 2.00
N PHE A 15 2.48 -6.50 2.57
CA PHE A 15 2.08 -5.32 1.80
C PHE A 15 3.15 -4.90 0.79
N MET A 16 4.42 -4.87 1.20
CA MET A 16 5.54 -4.50 0.32
C MET A 16 5.77 -5.54 -0.78
N THR A 17 5.59 -6.82 -0.45
CA THR A 17 5.71 -7.92 -1.41
C THR A 17 4.56 -7.89 -2.41
N PHE A 18 3.32 -7.65 -1.95
CA PHE A 18 2.15 -7.45 -2.80
C PHE A 18 2.34 -6.24 -3.73
N LEU A 19 2.77 -5.10 -3.20
CA LEU A 19 3.06 -3.90 -3.97
C LEU A 19 4.08 -4.18 -5.07
N ALA A 20 5.22 -4.79 -4.74
CA ALA A 20 6.27 -5.12 -5.70
C ALA A 20 5.76 -6.08 -6.78
N SER A 21 5.02 -7.11 -6.37
CA SER A 21 4.50 -8.15 -7.28
C SER A 21 3.43 -7.60 -8.22
N MET A 22 2.47 -6.83 -7.69
CA MET A 22 1.43 -6.18 -8.49
C MET A 22 2.01 -5.11 -9.40
N SER A 23 3.02 -4.36 -8.95
CA SER A 23 3.71 -3.38 -9.80
C SER A 23 4.40 -4.07 -10.99
N ALA A 24 5.11 -5.17 -10.75
CA ALA A 24 5.76 -5.94 -11.80
C ALA A 24 4.74 -6.56 -12.77
N LEU A 25 3.68 -7.19 -12.24
CA LEU A 25 2.63 -7.80 -13.03
C LEU A 25 1.89 -6.78 -13.90
N LEU A 26 1.50 -5.63 -13.33
CA LEU A 26 0.79 -4.58 -14.07
C LEU A 26 1.69 -3.90 -15.10
N ALA A 27 2.97 -3.68 -14.79
CA ALA A 27 3.91 -3.15 -15.77
C ALA A 27 4.04 -4.08 -16.99
N LEU A 28 4.20 -5.39 -16.75
CA LEU A 28 4.27 -6.37 -17.83
C LEU A 28 2.95 -6.48 -18.60
N LEU A 29 1.81 -6.43 -17.90
CA LEU A 29 0.47 -6.53 -18.51
C LEU A 29 0.10 -5.29 -19.34
N CYS A 30 0.61 -4.11 -18.98
CA CYS A 30 0.48 -2.89 -19.79
C CYS A 30 1.48 -2.83 -20.95
N GLY A 31 2.36 -3.81 -21.10
CA GLY A 31 3.31 -3.90 -22.22
C GLY A 31 4.62 -3.15 -22.01
N MET A 32 4.96 -2.78 -20.77
CA MET A 32 6.23 -2.15 -20.44
C MET A 32 7.39 -3.15 -20.61
N GLN A 33 8.54 -2.67 -21.09
CA GLN A 33 9.74 -3.51 -21.22
C GLN A 33 10.27 -3.93 -19.84
N GLY A 34 11.03 -5.03 -19.76
CA GLY A 34 11.49 -5.58 -18.47
C GLY A 34 12.26 -4.57 -17.60
N GLU A 35 13.06 -3.70 -18.20
CA GLU A 35 13.79 -2.63 -17.50
C GLU A 35 12.86 -1.53 -16.98
N GLN A 36 11.82 -1.19 -17.74
CA GLN A 36 10.77 -0.25 -17.31
C GLN A 36 9.91 -0.84 -16.20
N ALA A 37 9.61 -2.14 -16.24
CA ALA A 37 8.87 -2.83 -15.18
C ALA A 37 9.65 -2.80 -13.85
N LEU A 38 10.96 -3.05 -13.89
CA LEU A 38 11.84 -2.90 -12.73
C LEU A 38 11.89 -1.46 -12.22
N SER A 39 11.98 -0.49 -13.13
CA SER A 39 11.96 0.94 -12.79
C SER A 39 10.63 1.34 -12.14
N PHE A 40 9.51 0.80 -12.62
CA PHE A 40 8.17 1.01 -12.05
C PHE A 40 8.06 0.43 -10.64
N VAL A 41 8.58 -0.78 -10.41
CA VAL A 41 8.64 -1.39 -9.08
C VAL A 41 9.53 -0.56 -8.14
N ALA A 42 10.72 -0.18 -8.60
CA ALA A 42 11.69 0.59 -7.84
C ALA A 42 11.15 1.98 -7.45
N LEU A 43 10.30 2.57 -8.29
CA LEU A 43 9.62 3.83 -8.02
C LEU A 43 8.45 3.66 -7.05
N ASN A 44 7.69 2.58 -7.14
CA ASN A 44 6.56 2.32 -6.25
C ASN A 44 7.01 1.90 -4.83
N LEU A 45 8.16 1.26 -4.64
CA LEU A 45 8.67 0.89 -3.32
C LEU A 45 8.80 2.07 -2.33
N PRO A 46 9.53 3.16 -2.65
CA PRO A 46 9.66 4.32 -1.74
C PRO A 46 8.32 5.04 -1.55
N VAL A 47 7.47 5.08 -2.59
CA VAL A 47 6.13 5.66 -2.47
C VAL A 47 5.24 4.82 -1.56
N GLY A 48 5.29 3.50 -1.67
CA GLY A 48 4.60 2.56 -0.78
C GLY A 48 5.07 2.67 0.67
N LEU A 49 6.38 2.85 0.90
CA LEU A 49 6.93 3.14 2.23
C LEU A 49 6.43 4.47 2.78
N ALA A 50 6.44 5.53 1.98
CA ALA A 50 5.91 6.83 2.38
C ALA A 50 4.41 6.74 2.72
N LEU A 51 3.65 5.95 1.96
CA LEU A 51 2.24 5.69 2.19
C LEU A 51 2.02 4.93 3.49
N LEU A 52 2.79 3.85 3.73
CA LEU A 52 2.77 3.12 5.00
C LEU A 52 3.11 4.01 6.19
N LEU A 53 4.08 4.91 6.04
CA LEU A 53 4.44 5.88 7.06
C LEU A 53 3.30 6.87 7.31
N GLY A 54 2.66 7.41 6.26
CA GLY A 54 1.48 8.26 6.38
C GLY A 54 0.32 7.57 7.08
N LEU A 55 0.09 6.28 6.80
CA LEU A 55 -0.89 5.45 7.49
C LEU A 55 -0.51 5.16 8.95
N ALA A 56 0.78 5.01 9.24
CA ALA A 56 1.29 4.86 10.60
C ALA A 56 1.05 6.11 11.44
N LEU A 57 1.36 7.28 10.88
CA LEU A 57 1.17 8.58 11.54
C LEU A 57 -0.32 8.88 11.77
N THR A 58 -1.18 8.45 10.84
CA THR A 58 -2.64 8.60 10.96
C THR A 58 -3.31 7.49 11.76
N SER A 59 -2.57 6.50 12.27
CA SER A 59 -3.13 5.37 13.02
C SER A 59 -3.79 5.80 14.33
N GLY A 60 -3.33 6.89 14.96
CA GLY A 60 -3.89 7.46 16.19
C GLY A 60 -5.15 8.30 16.01
N LEU A 61 -5.61 8.51 14.76
CA LEU A 61 -6.83 9.25 14.47
C LEU A 61 -8.09 8.37 14.61
N PRO A 62 -9.25 8.98 14.91
CA PRO A 62 -10.52 8.26 14.98
C PRO A 62 -10.84 7.56 13.65
N ALA A 63 -11.41 6.34 13.75
CA ALA A 63 -11.70 5.47 12.61
C ALA A 63 -12.38 6.15 11.39
N PRO A 64 -13.41 7.01 11.54
CA PRO A 64 -14.05 7.66 10.39
C PRO A 64 -13.11 8.63 9.65
N VAL A 65 -12.24 9.33 10.37
CA VAL A 65 -11.25 10.24 9.76
C VAL A 65 -10.18 9.45 9.02
N ARG A 66 -9.75 8.32 9.59
CA ARG A 66 -8.74 7.46 8.97
C ARG A 66 -9.25 6.81 7.68
N LEU A 67 -10.53 6.43 7.64
CA LEU A 67 -11.17 5.93 6.42
C LEU A 67 -11.26 7.01 5.33
N GLY A 68 -11.51 8.27 5.68
CA GLY A 68 -11.52 9.37 4.72
C GLY A 68 -10.13 9.78 4.23
N ILE A 69 -9.11 9.72 5.09
CA ILE A 69 -7.76 10.17 4.73
C ILE A 69 -6.98 9.13 3.90
N THR A 70 -7.29 7.84 4.06
CA THR A 70 -6.64 6.75 3.32
C THR A 70 -6.78 6.87 1.80
N PRO A 71 -7.99 7.06 1.23
CA PRO A 71 -8.15 7.25 -0.22
C PRO A 71 -7.49 8.53 -0.73
N LEU A 72 -7.46 9.60 0.09
CA LEU A 72 -6.71 10.82 -0.25
C LEU A 72 -5.20 10.55 -0.33
N TRP A 73 -4.66 9.76 0.60
CA TRP A 73 -3.26 9.33 0.58
C TRP A 73 -2.94 8.44 -0.64
N LEU A 74 -3.82 7.51 -0.98
CA LEU A 74 -3.69 6.67 -2.19
C LEU A 74 -3.73 7.52 -3.47
N LEU A 75 -4.64 8.49 -3.54
CA LEU A 75 -4.74 9.41 -4.67
C LEU A 75 -3.49 10.28 -4.82
N ALA A 76 -2.98 10.82 -3.70
CA ALA A 76 -1.76 11.61 -3.69
C ALA A 76 -0.53 10.79 -4.11
N ALA A 77 -0.44 9.54 -3.66
CA ALA A 77 0.64 8.64 -4.06
C ALA A 77 0.55 8.25 -5.54
N ALA A 78 -0.65 7.94 -6.03
CA ALA A 78 -0.88 7.66 -7.45
C ALA A 78 -0.51 8.86 -8.33
N SER A 79 -0.88 10.09 -7.92
CA SER A 79 -0.53 11.30 -8.67
C SER A 79 0.99 11.54 -8.66
N VAL A 80 1.68 11.33 -7.55
CA VAL A 80 3.15 11.41 -7.49
C VAL A 80 3.79 10.43 -8.47
N VAL A 81 3.32 9.18 -8.51
CA VAL A 81 3.83 8.16 -9.45
C VAL A 81 3.58 8.57 -10.90
N LEU A 82 2.42 9.13 -11.22
CA LEU A 82 2.13 9.64 -12.57
C LEU A 82 3.02 10.83 -12.93
N THR A 83 3.29 11.75 -12.00
CA THR A 83 4.17 12.90 -12.25
C THR A 83 5.63 12.51 -12.43
N LEU A 84 6.09 11.44 -11.77
CA LEU A 84 7.46 10.93 -11.93
C LEU A 84 7.60 9.98 -13.12
N GLY A 85 6.51 9.29 -13.47
CA GLY A 85 6.43 8.34 -14.57
C GLY A 85 6.21 8.97 -15.95
N GLU A 86 5.79 10.24 -15.98
CA GLU A 86 5.51 11.09 -17.14
C GLU A 86 5.03 10.32 -18.39
N SER A 87 5.97 9.96 -19.28
CA SER A 87 5.69 9.42 -20.60
C SER A 87 5.91 7.92 -20.76
N TRP A 88 6.55 7.26 -19.79
CA TRP A 88 6.91 5.84 -19.87
C TRP A 88 6.05 4.96 -18.98
N VAL A 89 5.27 5.54 -18.07
CA VAL A 89 4.34 4.83 -17.19
C VAL A 89 2.91 4.93 -17.73
N ASP A 90 2.29 3.77 -17.95
CA ASP A 90 0.89 3.70 -18.30
C ASP A 90 -0.02 4.18 -17.15
N PRO A 91 -0.88 5.19 -17.37
CA PRO A 91 -1.75 5.70 -16.31
C PRO A 91 -2.69 4.63 -15.75
N LEU A 92 -3.16 3.73 -16.61
CA LEU A 92 -4.01 2.60 -16.23
C LEU A 92 -3.30 1.65 -15.26
N ALA A 93 -2.00 1.37 -15.46
CA ALA A 93 -1.21 0.54 -14.56
C ALA A 93 -1.18 1.13 -13.15
N VAL A 94 -0.99 2.45 -13.06
CA VAL A 94 -0.97 3.17 -11.77
C VAL A 94 -2.34 3.10 -11.11
N TRP A 95 -3.41 3.43 -11.81
CA TRP A 95 -4.76 3.39 -11.24
C TRP A 95 -5.16 1.99 -10.76
N LEU A 96 -4.84 0.95 -11.52
CA LEU A 96 -5.10 -0.44 -11.13
C LEU A 96 -4.26 -0.85 -9.91
N LEU A 97 -2.98 -0.44 -9.86
CA LEU A 97 -2.10 -0.73 -8.73
C LEU A 97 -2.61 -0.08 -7.45
N TYR A 98 -2.92 1.21 -7.48
CA TYR A 98 -3.41 1.95 -6.31
C TYR A 98 -4.84 1.55 -5.91
N GLY A 99 -5.67 1.12 -6.88
CA GLY A 99 -6.95 0.49 -6.61
C GLY A 99 -6.80 -0.85 -5.86
N ALA A 100 -5.92 -1.73 -6.35
CA ALA A 100 -5.61 -3.01 -5.69
C ALA A 100 -5.00 -2.80 -4.30
N LEU A 101 -4.11 -1.82 -4.13
CA LEU A 101 -3.57 -1.43 -2.82
C LEU A 101 -4.64 -0.93 -1.86
N GLY A 102 -5.59 -0.14 -2.36
CA GLY A 102 -6.73 0.32 -1.56
C GLY A 102 -7.58 -0.85 -1.07
N LEU A 103 -7.83 -1.84 -1.93
CA LEU A 103 -8.55 -3.05 -1.55
C LEU A 103 -7.79 -3.88 -0.52
N GLU A 104 -6.48 -4.08 -0.71
CA GLU A 104 -5.59 -4.78 0.23
C GLU A 104 -5.59 -4.08 1.60
N LEU A 105 -5.55 -2.75 1.63
CA LEU A 105 -5.65 -1.97 2.87
C LEU A 105 -6.96 -2.18 3.61
N ILE A 106 -8.08 -2.22 2.89
CA ILE A 106 -9.40 -2.51 3.46
C ILE A 106 -9.42 -3.95 4.01
N TRP A 107 -8.87 -4.90 3.26
CA TRP A 107 -8.79 -6.30 3.65
C TRP A 107 -7.99 -6.49 4.94
N GLN A 108 -6.79 -5.89 5.02
CA GLN A 108 -5.98 -5.91 6.23
C GLN A 108 -6.65 -5.21 7.42
N ALA A 109 -7.36 -4.10 7.17
CA ALA A 109 -8.11 -3.41 8.23
C ALA A 109 -9.21 -4.32 8.81
N ARG A 110 -9.89 -5.08 7.97
CA ARG A 110 -10.88 -6.08 8.40
C ARG A 110 -10.24 -7.21 9.21
N ALA A 111 -9.15 -7.79 8.73
CA ALA A 111 -8.45 -8.87 9.44
C ALA A 111 -7.96 -8.43 10.84
N ARG A 112 -7.52 -7.17 10.99
CA ARG A 112 -7.16 -6.62 12.31
C ARG A 112 -8.37 -6.45 13.23
N ALA A 113 -9.52 -6.02 12.70
CA ALA A 113 -10.75 -5.91 13.48
C ALA A 113 -11.23 -7.28 13.98
N GLU A 114 -11.13 -8.32 13.14
CA GLU A 114 -11.46 -9.70 13.51
C GLU A 114 -10.51 -10.22 14.62
N ARG A 115 -9.19 -10.02 14.50
CA ARG A 115 -8.23 -10.39 15.57
C ARG A 115 -8.50 -9.67 16.89
N GLN A 116 -8.82 -8.38 16.85
CA GLN A 116 -9.16 -7.62 18.06
C GLN A 116 -10.46 -8.11 18.72
N ALA A 117 -11.45 -8.51 17.92
CA ALA A 117 -12.70 -9.06 18.42
C ALA A 117 -12.48 -10.43 19.10
N ASP A 118 -11.61 -11.30 18.57
CA ASP A 118 -11.28 -12.58 19.20
C ASP A 118 -10.52 -12.41 20.51
N VAL A 119 -9.54 -11.51 20.58
CA VAL A 119 -8.85 -11.19 21.85
C VAL A 119 -9.82 -10.70 22.92
N ALA A 120 -10.79 -9.86 22.54
CA ALA A 120 -11.82 -9.36 23.46
C ALA A 120 -12.78 -10.46 23.95
N ARG A 121 -12.96 -11.56 23.19
CA ARG A 121 -13.75 -12.73 23.61
C ARG A 121 -12.98 -13.65 24.55
N VAL A 122 -11.66 -13.79 24.38
CA VAL A 122 -10.81 -14.63 25.25
C VAL A 122 -10.66 -14.03 26.65
N PHE A 123 -10.71 -12.69 26.77
CA PHE A 123 -10.59 -11.98 28.05
C PHE A 123 -11.93 -11.72 28.78
N ARG A 124 -13.04 -12.25 28.27
CA ARG A 124 -14.37 -12.15 28.88
C ARG A 124 -14.81 -13.52 29.38
#